data_AF-A0A8X6UQU3-F1
#
_entry.id   AF-A0A8X6UQU3-F1
#
_cell.length_a   1.000
_cell.length_b   1.000
_cell.length_c   1.000
_cell.angle_alpha   90.00
_cell.angle_beta   90.00
_cell.angle_gamma   90.00
#
_symmetry.space_group_name_H-M   'P 1'
#
loop_
_entity.id
_entity.type
_entity.pdbx_description
1 polymer ?
#
loop_
_entity_poly.entity_id
_entity_poly.type
_entity_poly.pdbx_seq_one_letter_code
_entity_poly.pdbx_strand_id
1 'polypeptide(L)'
;MGDSDRSGVKKSSQPQLGRFWKSASDLEKFDINLTLDELWNFAEDHKLSLNPTKSTVWFLTTNRKLYGFPPSIILNHQPFTVDKHPKYLCFVLDHEILSNKHIDHLVLRARRRFNILKYISGRDWGANASTLRNTYISLVRPILEYGYPIYCSASDRFKPAETRTSSA
;
A
#
# COMPACT_ATOMS: atom_id res chain seq x y z
N MET A 1 52.90 -12.38 -14.05
CA MET A 1 52.54 -11.59 -15.24
C MET A 1 51.12 -11.96 -15.60
N GLY A 2 50.09 -11.25 -15.13
CA GLY A 2 49.56 -10.03 -15.75
C GLY A 2 48.67 -10.47 -16.94
N ASP A 3 47.39 -10.16 -17.09
CA ASP A 3 46.63 -8.97 -16.71
C ASP A 3 45.12 -9.31 -16.91
N SER A 4 44.25 -9.00 -15.95
CA SER A 4 43.28 -7.90 -15.97
C SER A 4 41.88 -8.22 -16.52
N ASP A 5 40.95 -8.26 -15.56
CA ASP A 5 39.52 -7.96 -15.62
C ASP A 5 39.03 -7.07 -16.77
N ARG A 6 37.94 -7.50 -17.41
CA ARG A 6 36.98 -6.61 -18.10
C ARG A 6 35.54 -7.02 -17.80
N SER A 7 35.07 -6.76 -16.59
CA SER A 7 33.63 -6.56 -16.36
C SER A 7 33.37 -5.04 -16.33
N GLY A 8 32.88 -4.53 -17.46
CA GLY A 8 32.67 -3.11 -17.69
C GLY A 8 31.51 -2.56 -16.87
N VAL A 9 31.78 -2.11 -15.64
CA VAL A 9 30.88 -1.24 -14.88
C VAL A 9 30.98 0.17 -15.47
N LYS A 10 30.01 0.57 -16.29
CA LYS A 10 29.88 1.98 -16.71
C LYS A 10 29.37 2.81 -15.53
N LYS A 11 30.26 3.54 -14.86
CA LYS A 11 29.89 4.61 -13.94
C LYS A 11 29.61 5.88 -14.75
N SER A 12 28.34 6.27 -14.87
CA SER A 12 27.98 7.63 -15.31
C SER A 12 27.80 8.52 -14.08
N SER A 13 28.70 9.49 -13.93
CA SER A 13 28.65 10.53 -12.89
C SER A 13 27.59 11.58 -13.23
N GLN A 14 26.54 11.68 -12.40
CA GLN A 14 25.72 12.88 -12.25
C GLN A 14 25.30 12.99 -10.77
N PRO A 15 25.67 14.07 -10.06
CA PRO A 15 25.24 14.30 -8.69
C PRO A 15 23.93 15.09 -8.73
N GLN A 16 22.79 14.44 -8.51
CA GLN A 16 21.61 14.95 -7.81
C GLN A 16 20.56 13.82 -7.74
N LEU A 17 20.16 13.44 -6.53
CA LEU A 17 19.15 12.43 -6.20
C LEU A 17 19.50 10.99 -6.64
N GLY A 18 20.11 10.24 -5.71
CA GLY A 18 20.38 8.82 -5.86
C GLY A 18 19.11 8.03 -6.16
N ARG A 19 18.88 7.73 -7.43
CA ARG A 19 17.84 6.81 -7.87
C ARG A 19 18.36 5.38 -7.71
N PHE A 20 17.99 4.74 -6.62
CA PHE A 20 18.15 3.28 -6.45
C PHE A 20 17.15 2.57 -7.38
N TRP A 21 17.60 2.16 -8.57
CA TRP A 21 16.88 1.22 -9.43
C TRP A 21 17.83 0.09 -9.81
N LYS A 22 17.46 -1.15 -9.50
CA LYS A 22 18.10 -2.35 -10.04
C LYS A 22 17.11 -3.08 -10.97
N SER A 23 17.66 -3.69 -12.02
CA SER A 23 16.90 -4.43 -13.03
C SER A 23 16.23 -5.66 -12.41
N ALA A 24 15.02 -5.99 -12.86
CA ALA A 24 14.24 -7.12 -12.36
C ALA A 24 14.95 -8.49 -12.51
N SER A 25 15.97 -8.57 -13.35
CA SER A 25 16.82 -9.76 -13.55
C SER A 25 17.61 -10.18 -12.30
N ASP A 26 17.88 -9.25 -11.39
CA ASP A 26 18.73 -9.48 -10.20
C ASP A 26 17.95 -9.92 -8.95
N LEU A 27 16.63 -10.11 -9.07
CA LEU A 27 15.71 -10.36 -7.94
C LEU A 27 15.91 -11.73 -7.26
N GLU A 28 16.53 -12.71 -7.91
CA GLU A 28 16.74 -14.05 -7.32
C GLU A 28 17.89 -14.11 -6.30
N LYS A 29 18.76 -13.09 -6.25
CA LYS A 29 19.92 -13.00 -5.33
C LYS A 29 19.92 -11.71 -4.50
N PHE A 30 18.75 -11.12 -4.28
CA PHE A 30 18.67 -9.85 -3.58
C PHE A 30 18.60 -10.06 -2.07
N ASP A 31 19.71 -9.79 -1.37
CA ASP A 31 19.71 -9.71 0.09
C ASP A 31 19.09 -8.38 0.52
N ILE A 32 17.81 -8.45 0.90
CA ILE A 32 17.02 -7.29 1.32
C ILE A 32 17.68 -6.57 2.50
N ASN A 33 18.32 -7.31 3.42
CA ASN A 33 18.93 -6.72 4.61
C ASN A 33 20.15 -5.87 4.23
N LEU A 34 20.98 -6.32 3.29
CA LEU A 34 22.12 -5.54 2.79
C LEU A 34 21.68 -4.17 2.25
N THR A 35 20.57 -4.14 1.50
CA THR A 35 20.08 -2.88 0.92
C THR A 35 19.41 -1.97 1.94
N LEU A 36 18.89 -2.55 3.02
CA LEU A 36 18.36 -1.77 4.15
C LEU A 36 19.49 -1.13 4.96
N ASP A 37 20.64 -1.80 5.07
CA ASP A 37 21.83 -1.22 5.69
C ASP A 37 22.39 -0.06 4.84
N GLU A 38 22.44 -0.22 3.51
CA GLU A 38 22.79 0.88 2.59
C GLU A 38 21.82 2.07 2.72
N LEU A 39 20.51 1.78 2.82
CA LEU A 39 19.47 2.80 3.02
C LEU A 39 19.62 3.51 4.37
N TRP A 40 19.98 2.77 5.43
CA TRP A 40 20.21 3.33 6.75
C TRP A 40 21.39 4.31 6.74
N ASN A 41 22.52 3.89 6.15
CA ASN A 41 23.70 4.76 6.00
C ASN A 41 23.37 6.02 5.20
N PHE A 42 22.62 5.86 4.10
CA PHE A 42 22.16 7.01 3.31
C PHE A 42 21.28 7.95 4.13
N ALA A 43 20.37 7.44 4.95
CA ALA A 43 19.51 8.25 5.80
C ALA A 43 20.34 9.05 6.82
N GLU A 44 21.32 8.42 7.47
CA GLU A 44 22.24 9.08 8.40
C GLU A 44 23.06 10.18 7.72
N ASP A 45 23.61 9.91 6.53
CA ASP A 45 24.36 10.90 5.73
C ASP A 45 23.50 12.14 5.39
N HIS A 46 22.18 11.95 5.25
CA HIS A 46 21.22 13.02 4.97
C HIS A 46 20.53 13.57 6.23
N LYS A 47 21.01 13.19 7.43
CA LYS A 47 20.44 13.62 8.73
C LYS A 47 18.98 13.22 8.92
N LEU A 48 18.56 12.10 8.34
CA LEU A 48 17.24 11.50 8.48
C LEU A 48 17.29 10.40 9.56
N SER A 49 16.48 10.55 10.61
CA SER A 49 16.35 9.52 11.65
C SER A 49 15.20 8.57 11.33
N LEU A 50 15.53 7.31 11.05
CA LEU A 50 14.54 6.24 10.86
C LEU A 50 14.15 5.64 12.21
N ASN A 51 12.85 5.47 12.44
CA ASN A 51 12.33 4.84 13.65
C ASN A 51 11.85 3.41 13.32
N PRO A 52 12.55 2.36 13.79
CA PRO A 52 12.18 0.98 13.47
C PRO A 52 10.82 0.59 14.04
N THR A 53 10.46 1.08 15.23
CA THR A 53 9.20 0.77 15.91
C THR A 53 7.97 1.33 15.19
N LYS A 54 8.12 2.48 14.52
CA LYS A 54 7.04 3.11 13.73
C LYS A 54 6.97 2.62 12.28
N SER A 55 8.00 1.90 11.85
CA SER A 55 8.10 1.44 10.47
C SER A 55 7.64 -0.01 10.41
N THR A 56 6.92 -0.34 9.34
CA THR A 56 6.32 -1.66 9.16
C THR A 56 6.69 -2.17 7.80
N VAL A 57 7.06 -3.44 7.71
CA VAL A 57 7.37 -4.06 6.43
C VAL A 57 6.15 -4.76 5.88
N TRP A 58 5.91 -4.52 4.59
CA TRP A 58 4.89 -5.18 3.82
C TRP A 58 5.40 -5.44 2.41
N PHE A 59 5.02 -6.59 1.86
CA PHE A 59 5.45 -7.02 0.55
C PHE A 59 4.25 -7.47 -0.29
N LEU A 60 4.37 -7.21 -1.59
CA LEU A 60 3.43 -7.62 -2.62
C LEU A 60 3.96 -8.88 -3.30
N THR A 61 3.14 -9.91 -3.41
CA THR A 61 3.49 -11.10 -4.18
C THR A 61 2.24 -11.79 -4.70
N THR A 62 2.33 -12.32 -5.92
CA THR A 62 1.29 -13.17 -6.50
C THR A 62 1.45 -14.64 -6.04
N ASN A 63 2.59 -15.00 -5.44
CA ASN A 63 2.87 -16.36 -5.00
C ASN A 63 2.29 -16.63 -3.62
N ARG A 64 1.18 -17.38 -3.58
CA ARG A 64 0.43 -17.68 -2.35
C ARG A 64 1.21 -18.50 -1.33
N LYS A 65 2.22 -19.25 -1.75
CA LYS A 65 3.09 -20.00 -0.84
C LYS A 65 3.87 -19.07 0.09
N LEU A 66 4.17 -17.86 -0.36
CA LEU A 66 4.95 -16.87 0.39
C LEU A 66 4.13 -16.12 1.46
N TYR A 67 2.79 -16.23 1.46
CA TYR A 67 1.97 -15.57 2.47
C TYR A 67 2.17 -16.14 3.89
N GLY A 68 2.59 -17.41 3.98
CA GLY A 68 2.90 -18.08 5.24
C GLY A 68 4.32 -17.83 5.73
N PHE A 69 5.19 -17.25 4.90
CA PHE A 69 6.62 -17.07 5.18
C PHE A 69 6.99 -15.59 5.08
N PRO A 70 6.65 -14.78 6.11
CA PRO A 70 7.11 -13.40 6.15
C PRO A 70 8.65 -13.38 6.20
N PRO A 71 9.32 -12.53 5.40
CA PRO A 71 10.77 -12.42 5.43
C PRO A 71 11.22 -11.86 6.77
N SER A 72 12.27 -12.45 7.36
CA SER A 72 12.91 -11.92 8.56
C SER A 72 13.78 -10.73 8.18
N ILE A 73 13.23 -9.53 8.38
CA ILE A 73 13.88 -8.28 8.00
C ILE A 73 14.34 -7.56 9.27
N ILE A 74 15.63 -7.25 9.31
CA ILE A 74 16.29 -6.62 10.44
C ILE A 74 16.81 -5.26 9.96
N LEU A 75 16.56 -4.22 10.74
CA LEU A 75 17.08 -2.89 10.49
C LEU A 75 17.82 -2.42 11.74
N ASN A 76 19.13 -2.18 11.60
CA ASN A 76 19.99 -1.75 12.71
C ASN A 76 19.81 -2.61 13.97
N HIS A 77 19.93 -3.93 13.81
CA HIS A 77 19.78 -4.96 14.86
C HIS A 77 18.38 -5.05 15.53
N GLN A 78 17.36 -4.34 15.02
CA GLN A 78 15.98 -4.49 15.46
C GLN A 78 15.12 -5.21 14.40
N PRO A 79 14.34 -6.24 14.78
CA PRO A 79 13.43 -6.90 13.85
C PRO A 79 12.22 -5.99 13.56
N PHE A 80 11.84 -5.89 12.29
CA PHE A 80 10.59 -5.21 11.94
C PHE A 80 9.37 -6.03 12.34
N THR A 81 8.32 -5.33 12.74
CA THR A 81 6.98 -5.93 12.84
C THR A 81 6.41 -6.08 11.43
N VAL A 82 5.96 -7.29 11.11
CA VAL A 82 5.29 -7.57 9.83
C VAL A 82 3.79 -7.53 10.06
N ASP A 83 3.15 -6.48 9.53
CA ASP A 83 1.70 -6.40 9.46
C ASP A 83 1.22 -7.00 8.14
N LYS A 84 0.22 -7.88 8.20
CA LYS A 84 -0.38 -8.50 7.01
C LYS A 84 -1.26 -7.51 6.24
N HIS A 85 -1.82 -6.51 6.93
CA HIS A 85 -2.73 -5.54 6.33
C HIS A 85 -2.43 -4.11 6.81
N PRO A 86 -1.23 -3.59 6.51
CA PRO A 86 -0.86 -2.26 6.95
C PRO A 86 -1.78 -1.22 6.30
N LYS A 87 -2.07 -0.16 7.07
CA LYS A 87 -2.81 0.99 6.58
C LYS A 87 -1.82 2.04 6.10
N TYR A 88 -1.77 2.27 4.79
CA TYR A 88 -0.95 3.31 4.19
C TYR A 88 -1.85 4.35 3.53
N LEU A 89 -1.65 5.63 3.87
CA LEU A 89 -2.46 6.74 3.34
C LEU A 89 -3.97 6.48 3.39
N CYS A 90 -4.48 5.98 4.51
CA CYS A 90 -5.90 5.63 4.67
C CYS A 90 -6.44 4.51 3.76
N PHE A 91 -5.56 3.83 3.02
CA PHE A 91 -5.83 2.62 2.26
C PHE A 91 -5.36 1.39 3.04
N VAL A 92 -6.13 0.30 2.99
CA VAL A 92 -5.73 -0.98 3.63
C VAL A 92 -5.12 -1.84 2.54
N LEU A 93 -3.83 -2.14 2.69
CA LEU A 93 -3.10 -2.89 1.69
C LEU A 93 -3.32 -4.40 1.89
N ASP A 94 -3.54 -5.11 0.78
CA ASP A 94 -3.68 -6.56 0.72
C ASP A 94 -2.58 -7.13 -0.19
N HIS A 95 -2.03 -8.30 0.15
CA HIS A 95 -0.93 -8.91 -0.61
C HIS A 95 -1.26 -9.17 -2.10
N GLU A 96 -2.54 -9.45 -2.40
CA GLU A 96 -3.03 -9.74 -3.75
C GLU A 96 -3.63 -8.52 -4.47
N ILE A 97 -3.59 -7.32 -3.85
CA ILE A 97 -4.28 -6.12 -4.35
C ILE A 97 -5.77 -6.40 -4.67
N LEU A 98 -6.38 -7.38 -3.97
CA LEU A 98 -7.81 -7.63 -4.11
C LEU A 98 -8.64 -6.54 -3.42
N SER A 99 -8.04 -5.85 -2.45
CA SER A 99 -8.62 -4.73 -1.71
C SER A 99 -9.96 -5.05 -1.04
N ASN A 100 -10.28 -6.33 -0.80
CA ASN A 100 -11.58 -6.72 -0.27
C ASN A 100 -11.84 -6.11 1.11
N LYS A 101 -10.84 -6.19 2.02
CA LYS A 101 -10.96 -5.61 3.36
C LYS A 101 -11.10 -4.09 3.29
N HIS A 102 -10.36 -3.46 2.37
CA HIS A 102 -10.47 -2.03 2.13
C HIS A 102 -11.88 -1.65 1.65
N ILE A 103 -12.43 -2.39 0.69
CA ILE A 103 -13.78 -2.18 0.14
C ILE A 103 -14.83 -2.35 1.25
N ASP A 104 -14.72 -3.38 2.09
CA ASP A 104 -15.64 -3.58 3.22
C ASP A 104 -15.63 -2.38 4.18
N HIS A 105 -14.45 -1.85 4.52
CA HIS A 105 -14.31 -0.64 5.32
C HIS A 105 -14.86 0.62 4.62
N LEU A 106 -14.64 0.74 3.31
CA LEU A 106 -15.09 1.84 2.48
C LEU A 106 -16.62 1.87 2.39
N VAL A 107 -17.25 0.72 2.15
CA VAL A 107 -18.71 0.56 2.14
C VAL A 107 -19.30 0.94 3.49
N LEU A 108 -18.73 0.47 4.60
CA LEU A 108 -19.21 0.83 5.94
C LEU A 108 -19.13 2.35 6.20
N ARG A 109 -18.01 2.99 5.83
CA ARG A 109 -17.83 4.44 5.98
C ARG A 109 -18.78 5.23 5.08
N ALA A 110 -18.93 4.82 3.81
CA ALA A 110 -19.82 5.45 2.85
C ALA A 110 -21.27 5.33 3.30
N ARG A 111 -21.70 4.16 3.79
CA ARG A 111 -23.06 3.90 4.28
C ARG A 111 -23.44 4.81 5.45
N ARG A 112 -22.52 5.04 6.40
CA ARG A 112 -22.74 5.97 7.52
C ARG A 112 -23.01 7.40 7.02
N ARG A 113 -22.25 7.89 6.04
CA ARG A 113 -22.47 9.24 5.46
C ARG A 113 -23.70 9.29 4.57
N PHE A 114 -24.00 8.21 3.86
CA PHE A 114 -25.20 8.09 3.05
C PHE A 114 -26.47 8.08 3.90
N ASN A 115 -26.43 7.53 5.11
CA ASN A 115 -27.58 7.59 6.04
C ASN A 115 -27.92 9.03 6.44
N ILE A 116 -26.93 9.93 6.54
CA ILE A 116 -27.17 11.37 6.76
C ILE A 116 -27.91 11.97 5.57
N LEU A 117 -27.45 11.65 4.35
CA LEU A 117 -28.11 12.08 3.11
C LEU A 117 -29.57 11.58 3.05
N LYS A 118 -29.81 10.31 3.42
CA LYS A 118 -31.15 9.72 3.49
C LYS A 118 -32.04 10.48 4.48
N TYR A 119 -31.51 10.81 5.65
CA TYR A 119 -32.25 11.52 6.68
C TYR A 119 -32.69 12.93 6.25
N ILE A 120 -31.83 13.69 5.57
CA ILE A 120 -32.19 15.04 5.08
C ILE A 120 -33.10 15.03 3.85
N SER A 121 -33.19 13.89 3.14
CA SER A 121 -34.04 13.74 1.95
C SER A 121 -35.51 13.43 2.26
N GLY A 122 -35.80 12.76 3.39
CA GLY A 122 -37.09 12.12 3.64
C GLY A 122 -38.03 12.82 4.64
N ARG A 123 -37.93 14.14 4.79
CA ARG A 123 -38.81 14.92 5.69
C ARG A 123 -39.80 15.74 4.86
N ASP A 124 -40.96 16.07 5.44
CA ASP A 124 -42.01 16.90 4.79
C ASP A 124 -41.49 18.27 4.30
N TRP A 125 -40.37 18.75 4.85
CA TRP A 125 -39.59 19.91 4.40
C TRP A 125 -38.14 19.53 4.02
N GLY A 126 -37.99 18.47 3.24
CA GLY A 126 -36.70 17.92 2.82
C GLY A 126 -35.79 18.94 2.12
N ALA A 127 -34.49 18.64 2.12
CA ALA A 127 -33.51 19.50 1.46
C ALA A 127 -33.74 19.58 -0.07
N ASN A 128 -33.47 20.75 -0.66
CA ASN A 128 -33.51 20.93 -2.12
C ASN A 128 -32.55 19.95 -2.82
N ALA A 129 -32.88 19.54 -4.05
CA ALA A 129 -32.07 18.68 -4.90
C ALA A 129 -30.61 19.18 -5.07
N SER A 130 -30.41 20.50 -5.17
CA SER A 130 -29.06 21.09 -5.23
C SER A 130 -28.27 20.85 -3.95
N THR A 131 -28.91 21.02 -2.79
CA THR A 131 -28.32 20.76 -1.47
C THR A 131 -28.01 19.27 -1.28
N LEU A 132 -28.92 18.38 -1.67
CA LEU A 132 -28.71 16.93 -1.64
C LEU A 132 -27.51 16.52 -2.51
N ARG A 133 -27.44 17.03 -3.75
CA ARG A 133 -26.31 16.77 -4.66
C ARG A 133 -25.00 17.26 -4.08
N ASN A 134 -24.96 18.49 -3.58
CA ASN A 134 -23.75 19.06 -2.97
C ASN A 134 -23.30 18.28 -1.74
N THR A 135 -24.26 17.81 -0.93
CA THR A 135 -23.99 16.97 0.25
C THR A 135 -23.43 15.61 -0.14
N TYR A 136 -23.95 14.99 -1.20
CA TYR A 136 -23.39 13.74 -1.73
C TYR A 136 -21.95 13.93 -2.23
N ILE A 137 -21.70 14.97 -3.03
CA ILE A 137 -20.38 15.28 -3.59
C ILE A 137 -19.36 15.61 -2.49
N SER A 138 -19.76 16.28 -1.42
CA SER A 138 -18.84 16.66 -0.34
C SER A 138 -18.58 15.53 0.66
N LEU A 139 -19.59 14.70 0.97
CA LEU A 139 -19.49 13.71 2.03
C LEU A 139 -19.21 12.30 1.53
N VAL A 140 -19.92 11.83 0.51
CA VAL A 140 -19.88 10.42 0.09
C VAL A 140 -18.81 10.22 -0.97
N ARG A 141 -18.80 11.07 -2.00
CA ARG A 141 -17.91 10.95 -3.16
C ARG A 141 -16.42 10.86 -2.80
N PRO A 142 -15.86 11.66 -1.86
CA PRO A 142 -14.43 11.59 -1.55
C PRO A 142 -14.01 10.27 -0.86
N ILE A 143 -14.93 9.59 -0.18
CA ILE A 143 -14.62 8.25 0.38
C ILE A 143 -14.50 7.25 -0.76
N LEU A 144 -15.45 7.30 -1.71
CA LEU A 144 -15.52 6.36 -2.81
C LEU A 144 -14.42 6.60 -3.84
N GLU A 145 -14.02 7.85 -4.11
CA GLU A 145 -13.06 8.12 -5.20
C GLU A 145 -11.60 8.04 -4.77
N TYR A 146 -11.28 8.23 -3.49
CA TYR A 146 -9.90 8.32 -3.03
C TYR A 146 -9.05 7.07 -3.35
N GLY A 147 -9.61 5.87 -3.16
CA GLY A 147 -8.92 4.61 -3.42
C GLY A 147 -9.15 4.05 -4.83
N TYR A 148 -9.97 4.71 -5.66
CA TYR A 148 -10.47 4.15 -6.91
C TYR A 148 -9.37 3.67 -7.87
N PRO A 149 -8.29 4.44 -8.14
CA PRO A 149 -7.23 4.00 -9.06
C PRO A 149 -6.54 2.69 -8.64
N ILE A 150 -6.56 2.37 -7.34
CA ILE A 150 -5.88 1.20 -6.80
C ILE A 150 -6.77 -0.03 -6.98
N TYR A 151 -8.00 0.00 -6.46
CA TYR A 151 -8.87 -1.17 -6.51
C TYR A 151 -9.65 -1.31 -7.83
N CYS A 152 -9.67 -0.29 -8.72
CA CYS A 152 -10.15 -0.50 -10.09
C CYS A 152 -9.23 -1.44 -10.87
N SER A 153 -7.97 -1.54 -10.45
CA SER A 153 -6.96 -2.44 -10.99
C SER A 153 -6.94 -3.81 -10.27
N ALA A 154 -7.85 -4.03 -9.33
CA ALA A 154 -7.96 -5.29 -8.61
C ALA A 154 -8.44 -6.40 -9.55
N SER A 155 -7.91 -7.61 -9.35
CA SER A 155 -8.32 -8.80 -10.11
C SER A 155 -9.77 -9.20 -9.79
N ASP A 156 -10.52 -9.66 -10.81
CA ASP A 156 -11.92 -10.16 -10.74
C ASP A 156 -12.18 -11.29 -9.73
N ARG A 157 -11.16 -11.72 -8.96
CA ARG A 157 -11.31 -12.64 -7.82
C ARG A 157 -11.92 -11.96 -6.58
N PHE A 158 -12.52 -10.78 -6.76
CA PHE A 158 -13.35 -10.12 -5.77
C PHE A 158 -14.51 -11.04 -5.38
N LYS A 159 -14.57 -11.43 -4.11
CA LYS A 159 -15.73 -12.14 -3.55
C LYS A 159 -16.54 -11.12 -2.76
N PRO A 160 -17.77 -10.77 -3.19
CA PRO A 160 -18.62 -9.88 -2.43
C PRO A 160 -18.89 -10.46 -1.04
N ALA A 161 -19.06 -9.59 -0.05
CA ALA A 161 -19.21 -9.99 1.36
C ALA A 161 -20.31 -11.05 1.59
N GLU A 162 -21.35 -11.06 0.76
CA GLU A 162 -22.48 -11.99 0.82
C GLU A 162 -22.14 -13.45 0.43
N THR A 163 -21.12 -13.69 -0.39
CA THR A 163 -20.72 -15.06 -0.79
C THR A 163 -19.71 -15.70 0.18
N ARG A 164 -19.25 -14.98 1.20
CA ARG A 164 -18.26 -15.48 2.18
C ARG A 164 -18.88 -16.28 3.32
N THR A 165 -20.19 -16.19 3.53
CA THR A 165 -20.92 -16.89 4.61
C THR A 165 -21.52 -18.23 4.20
N SER A 166 -21.46 -18.62 2.93
CA SER A 166 -22.07 -19.86 2.41
C SER A 166 -21.15 -21.08 2.40
N SER A 167 -19.94 -20.97 2.95
CA SER A 167 -18.98 -22.08 3.04
C SER A 167 -18.52 -22.26 4.49
N ALA A 168 -19.45 -22.67 5.35
CA ALA A 168 -19.19 -23.18 6.70
C ALA A 168 -19.99 -24.47 6.86
#